data_AF-A0A095CZK4-F1
#
_entry.id   AF-A0A095CZK4-F1
#
_cell.length_a   1.000
_cell.length_b   1.000
_cell.length_c   1.000
_cell.angle_alpha   90.00
_cell.angle_beta   90.00
_cell.angle_gamma   90.00
#
_symmetry.space_group_name_H-M   'P 1'
#
loop_
_entity.id
_entity.type
_entity.pdbx_description
1 polymer ?
#
loop_
_entity_poly.entity_id
_entity_poly.type
_entity_poly.pdbx_seq_one_letter_code
_entity_poly.pdbx_strand_id
1 'polypeptide(L)' 'MLHVLAQGGMIRHRRGENGHIVEALCFTRDGHVLANTGLPLFNRLRRRGFIGSQNGAPYRITQAGLRAVRAQLDNR' A
#
# COMPACT_ATOMS: atom_id res chain seq x y z
N MET A 1 5.97 1.89 -3.80
CA MET A 1 4.62 1.62 -3.24
C MET A 1 3.95 2.88 -2.70
N LEU A 2 4.46 3.54 -1.64
CA LEU A 2 3.73 4.67 -1.02
C LEU A 2 3.47 5.86 -1.97
N HIS A 3 4.45 6.22 -2.81
CA HIS A 3 4.26 7.23 -3.88
C HIS A 3 3.18 6.83 -4.90
N VAL A 4 3.15 5.57 -5.31
CA VAL A 4 2.13 5.05 -6.24
C VAL A 4 0.73 5.17 -5.63
N LEU A 5 0.59 4.85 -4.34
CA LEU A 5 -0.69 5.03 -3.63
C LEU A 5 -1.09 6.50 -3.50
N ALA A 6 -0.13 7.40 -3.30
CA ALA A 6 -0.38 8.84 -3.28
C ALA A 6 -0.88 9.37 -4.64
N GLN A 7 -0.47 8.74 -5.74
CA GLN A 7 -0.92 9.05 -7.11
C GLN A 7 -2.26 8.40 -7.48
N GLY A 8 -2.95 7.76 -6.53
CA GLY A 8 -4.25 7.12 -6.74
C GLY A 8 -4.19 5.60 -6.96
N GLY A 9 -3.04 4.98 -6.75
CA GLY A 9 -2.90 3.52 -6.74
C GLY A 9 -3.59 2.85 -5.54
N MET A 10 -3.60 1.52 -5.57
CA MET A 10 -4.18 0.68 -4.51
C MET A 10 -3.36 -0.58 -4.27
N ILE A 11 -3.58 -1.26 -3.15
CA ILE A 11 -3.04 -2.59 -2.88
C ILE A 11 -4.19 -3.58 -2.78
N ARG A 12 -4.16 -4.63 -3.61
CA ARG A 12 -5.01 -5.81 -3.45
C ARG A 12 -4.21 -6.88 -2.72
N HIS A 13 -4.89 -7.67 -1.92
CA HIS A 13 -4.26 -8.72 -1.13
C HIS A 13 -5.01 -10.03 -1.30
N ARG A 14 -4.31 -11.14 -1.15
CA ARG A 14 -4.89 -12.48 -1.09
C ARG A 14 -4.63 -13.08 0.29
N ARG A 15 -5.64 -13.77 0.82
CA ARG A 15 -5.54 -14.53 2.05
C ARG A 15 -5.30 -16.00 1.73
N GLY A 16 -4.45 -16.64 2.51
CA GLY A 16 -4.31 -18.09 2.51
C GLY A 16 -5.46 -18.76 3.24
N GLU A 17 -5.44 -20.09 3.27
CA GLU A 17 -6.46 -20.93 3.92
C GLU A 17 -6.60 -20.64 5.43
N ASN A 18 -5.51 -20.22 6.06
CA ASN A 18 -5.46 -19.81 7.47
C ASN A 18 -5.94 -18.35 7.71
N GLY A 19 -6.46 -17.66 6.68
CA GLY A 19 -6.95 -16.28 6.77
C GLY A 19 -5.85 -15.21 6.81
N HIS A 20 -4.58 -15.59 6.87
CA HIS A 20 -3.45 -14.67 6.83
C HIS A 20 -3.23 -14.12 5.42
N ILE A 21 -2.79 -12.87 5.32
CA ILE A 21 -2.43 -12.27 4.04
C ILE A 21 -1.12 -12.89 3.58
N VAL A 22 -1.15 -13.61 2.46
CA VAL A 22 0.01 -14.30 1.88
C VAL A 22 0.58 -13.57 0.67
N GLU A 23 -0.19 -12.63 0.10
CA GLU A 23 0.21 -11.85 -1.06
C GLU A 23 -0.38 -10.45 -0.99
N ALA A 24 0.38 -9.48 -1.48
CA ALA A 24 -0.06 -8.10 -1.62
C ALA A 24 0.54 -7.53 -2.91
N LEU A 25 -0.32 -7.07 -3.82
CA LEU A 25 0.07 -6.49 -5.11
C LEU A 25 -0.34 -5.02 -5.13
N CYS A 26 0.62 -4.15 -5.43
CA CYS A 26 0.35 -2.73 -5.60
C CYS A 26 0.04 -2.44 -7.06
N PHE A 27 -1.11 -1.81 -7.30
CA PHE A 27 -1.55 -1.35 -8.60
C PHE A 27 -1.37 0.17 -8.70
N THR A 28 -0.90 0.65 -9.85
CA THR A 28 -0.96 2.06 -10.20
C THR A 28 -2.41 2.49 -10.46
N ARG A 29 -2.64 3.80 -10.65
CA ARG A 29 -3.94 4.34 -11.03
C ARG A 29 -4.51 3.70 -12.30
N ASP A 30 -3.62 3.35 -13.22
CA ASP A 30 -3.96 2.77 -14.53
C ASP A 30 -4.00 1.23 -14.51
N GLY A 31 -3.85 0.60 -13.33
CA GLY A 31 -3.99 -0.85 -13.17
C GLY A 31 -2.72 -1.67 -13.43
N HIS A 32 -1.55 -1.04 -13.59
CA HIS A 32 -0.29 -1.77 -13.71
C HIS A 32 0.20 -2.25 -12.35
N VAL A 33 0.74 -3.46 -12.28
CA VAL A 33 1.36 -4.00 -11.06
C VAL A 33 2.77 -3.45 -10.90
N LEU A 34 3.07 -2.92 -9.72
CA LEU A 34 4.42 -2.46 -9.40
C LEU A 34 5.32 -3.66 -9.09
N ALA A 35 6.44 -3.79 -9.81
CA ALA A 35 7.45 -4.81 -9.52
C ALA A 35 8.00 -4.68 -8.08
N ASN A 36 8.40 -5.80 -7.49
CA ASN A 36 9.01 -5.90 -6.16
C ASN A 36 8.15 -5.35 -5.00
N THR A 37 6.83 -5.22 -5.18
CA THR A 37 5.93 -4.95 -4.06
C THR A 37 5.59 -6.22 -3.31
N GLY A 38 6.48 -6.64 -2.43
CA GLY A 38 6.28 -7.84 -1.61
C GLY A 38 5.50 -7.59 -0.32
N LEU A 39 5.04 -8.69 0.27
CA LEU A 39 4.42 -8.77 1.59
C LEU A 39 5.17 -8.02 2.70
N PRO A 40 6.53 -8.03 2.76
CA PRO A 40 7.26 -7.33 3.82
C PRO A 40 7.04 -5.81 3.79
N LEU A 41 7.02 -5.21 2.60
CA LEU A 41 6.78 -3.77 2.45
C LEU A 41 5.34 -3.43 2.81
N PHE A 42 4.37 -4.22 2.34
CA PHE A 42 2.97 -4.08 2.73
C PHE A 42 2.79 -4.10 4.26
N ASN A 43 3.37 -5.09 4.94
CA ASN A 43 3.30 -5.23 6.38
C ASN A 43 3.95 -4.04 7.11
N ARG A 44 5.08 -3.54 6.61
CA ARG A 44 5.74 -2.35 7.17
C ARG A 44 4.86 -1.10 7.06
N LEU A 45 4.27 -0.85 5.89
CA LEU A 45 3.39 0.30 5.68
C LEU A 45 2.11 0.19 6.53
N ARG A 46 1.53 -1.01 6.61
CA ARG A 46 0.35 -1.28 7.45
C ARG A 46 0.65 -1.05 8.93
N ARG A 47 1.79 -1.54 9.44
CA ARG A 47 2.20 -1.35 10.84
C ARG A 47 2.39 0.12 11.19
N ARG A 48 2.87 0.94 10.26
CA ARG A 48 3.02 2.40 10.44
C ARG A 48 1.71 3.17 10.25
N GLY A 49 0.60 2.50 9.91
CA GLY A 49 -0.68 3.15 9.62
C GLY A 49 -0.68 3.99 8.33
N PHE A 50 0.29 3.80 7.43
CA PHE A 50 0.42 4.58 6.20
C PHE A 50 -0.54 4.12 5.10
N ILE A 51 -1.08 2.91 5.26
CA ILE A 51 -2.10 2.34 4.38
C ILE A 51 -3.24 1.76 5.22
N GLY A 52 -4.46 1.80 4.67
CA GLY A 52 -5.65 1.29 5.34
C GLY A 52 -6.65 0.74 4.33
N SER A 53 -7.46 -0.21 4.79
CA SER A 53 -8.62 -0.77 4.07
C SER A 53 -9.87 -0.42 4.87
N GLN A 54 -10.95 -0.06 4.17
CA GLN A 54 -12.25 0.27 4.76
C GLN A 54 -13.33 -0.54 4.05
N ASN A 55 -14.28 -1.11 4.79
CA ASN A 55 -15.41 -1.87 4.25
C ASN A 55 -15.01 -2.99 3.26
N GLY A 56 -13.89 -3.66 3.50
CA GLY A 56 -13.38 -4.72 2.62
C GLY A 56 -12.77 -4.22 1.30
N ALA A 57 -12.68 -2.91 1.08
CA ALA A 57 -12.07 -2.33 -0.12
C ALA A 57 -10.54 -2.57 -0.15
N PRO A 58 -9.90 -2.46 -1.34
CA PRO A 58 -8.43 -2.50 -1.45
C PRO A 58 -7.75 -1.49 -0.52
N TYR A 59 -6.53 -1.81 -0.07
CA TYR A 59 -5.76 -0.91 0.77
C TYR A 59 -5.36 0.34 -0.02
N ARG A 60 -5.57 1.52 0.57
CA ARG A 60 -5.19 2.82 0.02
C ARG A 60 -4.31 3.59 0.98
N ILE A 61 -3.67 4.65 0.52
CA ILE A 61 -2.89 5.55 1.36
C ILE A 61 -3.79 6.23 2.40
N THR A 62 -3.28 6.39 3.62
CA THR A 62 -3.94 7.18 4.67
C THR A 62 -3.40 8.61 4.70
N GLN A 63 -4.01 9.47 5.52
CA GLN A 63 -3.46 10.81 5.77
C GLN A 63 -2.03 10.77 6.35
N ALA A 64 -1.74 9.83 7.25
CA ALA A 64 -0.39 9.64 7.79
C ALA A 64 0.60 9.21 6.69
N GLY A 65 0.18 8.32 5.79
CA GLY A 65 0.98 7.91 4.64
C GLY A 65 1.26 9.07 3.68
N LEU A 66 0.27 9.91 3.39
CA LEU A 66 0.43 11.10 2.54
C LEU A 66 1.44 12.09 3.12
N ARG A 67 1.38 12.36 4.41
CA ARG A 67 2.37 13.21 5.10
C ARG A 67 3.78 12.64 5.02
N ALA A 68 3.93 11.33 5.18
CA ALA A 68 5.23 10.67 5.08
C ALA A 68 5.83 10.76 3.66
N VAL A 69 5.01 10.73 2.61
CA VAL A 69 5.48 10.96 1.23
C VAL A 69 6.01 12.37 1.06
N ARG A 70 5.27 13.38 1.53
CA ARG A 70 5.69 14.79 1.43
C ARG A 70 7.03 15.02 2.15
N ALA A 71 7.16 14.54 3.39
CA ALA A 71 8.41 14.64 4.14
C ALA A 71 9.60 13.94 3.45
N GLN A 72 9.36 12.88 2.64
CA GLN A 72 10.41 12.25 1.85
C GLN A 72 10.82 13.09 0.63
N LEU A 73 9.87 13.82 0.02
CA LEU A 73 10.15 14.75 -1.08
C LEU A 73 10.90 15.99 -0.58
N ASP A 74 10.58 16.47 0.62
CA ASP A 74 11.26 17.62 1.24
C ASP A 74 12.69 17.29 1.70
N ASN A 75 12.99 16.02 1.97
CA ASN A 75 14.31 15.52 2.40
C ASN A 75 15.19 15.02 1.23
N ARG A 76 14.92 15.44 -0.01
CA ARG A 76 15.68 15.08 -1.21
C ARG A 76 16.19 16.32 -1.93
#